data_AF-W0HJ23-F1
#
_entry.id   AF-W0HJ23-F1
#
_cell.length_a   1.000
_cell.length_b   1.000
_cell.length_c   1.000
_cell.angle_alpha   90.00
_cell.angle_beta   90.00
_cell.angle_gamma   90.00
#
_symmetry.space_group_name_H-M   'P 1'
#
loop_
_entity.id
_entity.type
_entity.pdbx_description
1 polymer ?
#
loop_
_entity_poly.entity_id
_entity_poly.type
_entity_poly.pdbx_seq_one_letter_code
_entity_poly.pdbx_strand_id
1 'polypeptide(L)'
;MNNQWKIRLLGGVLHGREIVLPEDGLTLGERGCDVCVPLTAAAKVALTITAGRLYTDAGGASVRVNGRRHRKGDALPASGILQTAGVTLAFGSPQDCLAEMVLPTRYGALLWTGALAAVLLAAMLAGLWLNGVAWESGPGIPGRVERMLQQPGMDKVNAAWAPDGVLTLSGYCAEGAQMGGVRQRLASWGVVFRDRVVRGDLLARDVQELLQQVGYASARVRSTAPGEVSIEGNISMGQRWAAVLPQLRQIPGLRRWHIENRRAIQSQAIIAVLKEGGLAGEISVTPVGDAFTLSGVLDEAGKERLECLLDRLRAQFPGLTLSYQAVPASADGAQRLPSPAAGIIHSRRGIYLVLENGVRLQVGSQLPDGVEVIALTDRAIAIHYRGALINYPYDF
;
A
#
# COMPACT_ATOMS: atom_id res chain seq x y z
N MET A 1 11.73 -101.39 -29.97
CA MET A 1 10.95 -100.23 -29.47
C MET A 1 11.77 -98.99 -29.79
N ASN A 2 11.45 -98.30 -30.89
CA ASN A 2 12.23 -97.15 -31.36
C ASN A 2 11.82 -95.89 -30.58
N ASN A 3 12.63 -95.48 -29.61
CA ASN A 3 12.49 -94.19 -28.93
C ASN A 3 12.95 -93.07 -29.87
N GLN A 4 12.09 -92.68 -30.80
CA GLN A 4 12.30 -91.50 -31.63
C GLN A 4 11.96 -90.25 -30.82
N TRP A 5 12.83 -89.25 -30.82
CA TRP A 5 12.58 -87.95 -30.20
C TRP A 5 12.16 -86.95 -31.26
N LYS A 6 11.35 -85.96 -30.87
CA LYS A 6 10.91 -84.88 -31.75
C LYS A 6 11.25 -83.55 -31.09
N ILE A 7 11.74 -82.61 -31.89
CA ILE A 7 11.94 -81.22 -31.46
C ILE A 7 11.10 -80.26 -32.28
N ARG A 8 10.73 -79.14 -31.67
CA ARG A 8 10.07 -78.01 -32.32
C ARG A 8 10.83 -76.73 -31.99
N LEU A 9 11.21 -75.96 -33.00
CA LEU A 9 11.89 -74.67 -32.80
C LEU A 9 10.84 -73.62 -32.41
N LEU A 10 11.02 -72.99 -31.24
CA LEU A 10 10.13 -71.97 -30.70
C LEU A 10 10.68 -70.54 -30.87
N GLY A 11 11.78 -70.37 -31.61
CA GLY A 11 12.36 -69.06 -31.91
C GLY A 11 13.22 -69.07 -33.17
N GLY A 12 13.42 -67.89 -33.77
CA GLY A 12 14.23 -67.70 -34.99
C GLY A 12 13.48 -67.98 -36.31
N VAL A 13 14.22 -67.99 -37.43
CA VAL A 13 13.68 -68.12 -38.80
C VAL A 13 12.94 -69.44 -39.03
N LEU A 14 13.25 -70.48 -38.26
CA LEU A 14 12.63 -71.81 -38.34
C LEU A 14 11.52 -72.00 -37.29
N HIS A 15 10.98 -70.92 -36.73
CA HIS A 15 9.90 -70.98 -35.75
C HIS A 15 8.72 -71.84 -36.23
N GLY A 16 8.32 -72.78 -35.38
CA GLY A 16 7.20 -73.69 -35.62
C GLY A 16 7.52 -74.94 -36.44
N ARG A 17 8.76 -75.10 -36.92
CA ARG A 17 9.16 -76.35 -37.60
C ARG A 17 9.45 -77.45 -36.60
N GLU A 18 9.01 -78.65 -36.96
CA GLU A 18 9.21 -79.87 -36.19
C GLU A 18 10.19 -80.79 -36.92
N ILE A 19 11.14 -81.33 -36.18
CA ILE A 19 12.20 -82.20 -36.69
C ILE A 19 12.23 -83.45 -35.82
N VAL A 20 12.14 -84.63 -36.45
CA VAL A 20 12.36 -85.91 -35.78
C VAL A 20 13.86 -86.14 -35.69
N LEU A 21 14.37 -86.47 -34.50
CA LEU A 21 15.79 -86.67 -34.27
C LEU A 21 16.25 -87.99 -34.91
N PRO A 22 17.36 -87.97 -35.69
CA PRO A 22 18.05 -89.18 -36.12
C PRO A 22 18.58 -89.99 -34.93
N GLU A 23 18.83 -91.28 -35.12
CA GLU A 23 19.42 -92.14 -34.08
C GLU A 23 20.83 -91.66 -33.64
N ASP A 24 21.59 -91.09 -34.58
CA ASP A 24 22.92 -90.52 -34.34
C ASP A 24 22.90 -89.14 -33.66
N GLY A 25 21.70 -88.62 -33.37
CA GLY A 25 21.48 -87.29 -32.81
C GLY A 25 21.31 -86.20 -33.86
N LEU A 26 21.25 -84.95 -33.40
CA LEU A 26 21.05 -83.77 -34.24
C LEU A 26 21.98 -82.64 -33.79
N THR A 27 22.60 -81.97 -34.75
CA THR A 27 23.47 -80.83 -34.47
C THR A 27 22.90 -79.53 -35.02
N LEU A 28 22.90 -78.49 -34.19
CA LEU A 28 22.49 -77.13 -34.51
C LEU A 28 23.70 -76.20 -34.46
N GLY A 29 23.84 -75.31 -35.44
CA GLY A 29 24.93 -74.36 -35.49
C GLY A 29 25.12 -73.77 -36.88
N GLU A 30 26.31 -73.25 -37.15
CA GLU A 30 26.68 -72.75 -38.47
C GLU A 30 27.24 -73.90 -39.35
N ARG A 31 28.01 -73.56 -40.40
CA ARG A 31 28.50 -74.49 -41.46
C ARG A 31 28.89 -75.87 -40.92
N GLY A 32 28.33 -76.94 -41.50
CA GLY A 32 28.63 -78.33 -41.15
C GLY A 32 27.76 -78.93 -40.03
N CYS A 33 26.66 -78.27 -39.65
CA CYS A 33 25.63 -78.81 -38.75
C CYS A 33 24.38 -79.25 -39.53
N ASP A 34 23.61 -80.20 -38.98
CA ASP A 34 22.39 -80.74 -39.59
C ASP A 34 21.31 -79.67 -39.73
N VAL A 35 21.22 -78.75 -38.76
CA VAL A 35 20.33 -77.59 -38.78
C VAL A 35 21.16 -76.32 -38.69
N CYS A 36 21.20 -75.59 -39.81
CA CYS A 36 21.91 -74.32 -39.90
C CYS A 36 21.10 -73.19 -39.24
N VAL A 37 21.49 -72.78 -38.03
CA VAL A 37 20.88 -71.66 -37.28
C VAL A 37 21.97 -70.82 -36.60
N PRO A 38 21.84 -69.47 -36.60
CA PRO A 38 22.77 -68.62 -35.89
C PRO A 38 22.63 -68.85 -34.37
N LEU A 39 23.75 -69.11 -33.71
CA LEU A 39 23.83 -69.32 -32.27
C LEU A 39 24.56 -68.12 -31.64
N THR A 40 24.03 -67.57 -30.54
CA THR A 40 24.58 -66.35 -29.93
C THR A 40 25.73 -66.59 -28.96
N ALA A 41 25.87 -67.81 -28.42
CA ALA A 41 26.81 -68.09 -27.34
C ALA A 41 27.52 -69.46 -27.44
N ALA A 42 27.36 -70.18 -28.55
CA ALA A 42 28.05 -71.44 -28.82
C ALA A 42 28.27 -71.60 -30.32
N ALA A 43 29.37 -72.23 -30.74
CA ALA A 43 29.59 -72.53 -32.16
C ALA A 43 28.69 -73.68 -32.66
N LYS A 44 28.35 -74.62 -31.77
CA LYS A 44 27.56 -75.82 -32.07
C LYS A 44 26.79 -76.28 -30.82
N VAL A 45 25.55 -76.71 -31.00
CA VAL A 45 24.73 -77.40 -30.00
C VAL A 45 24.41 -78.79 -30.53
N ALA A 46 24.81 -79.83 -29.81
CA ALA A 46 24.53 -81.22 -30.15
C ALA A 46 23.45 -81.80 -29.23
N LEU A 47 22.47 -82.47 -29.83
CA LEU A 47 21.46 -83.28 -29.15
C LEU A 47 21.76 -84.75 -29.45
N THR A 48 22.15 -85.51 -28.44
CA THR A 48 22.55 -86.92 -28.60
C THR A 48 21.61 -87.84 -27.82
N ILE A 49 21.32 -89.00 -28.39
CA ILE A 49 20.48 -90.02 -27.76
C ILE A 49 21.41 -91.13 -27.25
N THR A 50 21.41 -91.38 -25.94
CA THR A 50 22.20 -92.46 -25.33
C THR A 50 21.31 -93.26 -24.40
N ALA A 51 21.23 -94.57 -24.62
CA ALA A 51 20.35 -95.48 -23.86
C ALA A 51 18.88 -94.97 -23.79
N GLY A 52 18.37 -94.41 -24.88
CA GLY A 52 17.00 -93.90 -24.99
C GLY A 52 16.73 -92.57 -24.29
N ARG A 53 17.74 -91.94 -23.68
CA ARG A 53 17.67 -90.61 -23.04
C ARG A 53 18.34 -89.54 -23.90
N LEU A 54 17.76 -88.35 -23.91
CA LEU A 54 18.27 -87.22 -24.66
C LEU A 54 19.26 -86.41 -23.82
N TYR A 55 20.42 -86.11 -24.39
CA TYR A 55 21.44 -85.26 -23.79
C TYR A 55 21.69 -84.04 -24.67
N THR A 56 22.19 -82.97 -24.06
CA THR A 56 22.55 -81.74 -24.78
C THR A 56 23.96 -81.30 -24.43
N ASP A 57 24.76 -81.03 -25.45
CA ASP A 57 26.06 -80.38 -25.32
C ASP A 57 26.06 -79.06 -26.09
N ALA A 58 26.22 -77.97 -25.37
CA ALA A 58 26.16 -76.61 -25.90
C ALA A 58 27.52 -75.88 -25.83
N GLY A 59 28.65 -76.62 -25.80
CA GLY A 59 29.99 -76.05 -25.98
C GLY A 59 30.43 -74.98 -24.97
N GLY A 60 29.72 -74.84 -23.83
CA GLY A 60 29.97 -73.83 -22.80
C GLY A 60 28.79 -72.90 -22.49
N ALA A 61 27.78 -72.83 -23.37
CA ALA A 61 26.60 -72.00 -23.15
C ALA A 61 25.73 -72.52 -21.99
N SER A 62 25.06 -71.60 -21.27
CA SER A 62 24.13 -72.00 -20.21
C SER A 62 22.91 -72.69 -20.80
N VAL A 63 22.63 -73.90 -20.33
CA VAL A 63 21.43 -74.66 -20.69
C VAL A 63 20.36 -74.42 -19.64
N ARG A 64 19.16 -74.05 -20.07
CA ARG A 64 17.96 -74.00 -19.23
C ARG A 64 16.90 -74.95 -19.75
N VAL A 65 16.23 -75.67 -18.85
CA VAL A 65 15.10 -76.54 -19.17
C VAL A 65 13.91 -76.07 -18.34
N ASN A 66 12.79 -75.77 -19.00
CA ASN A 66 11.57 -75.25 -18.36
C ASN A 66 11.83 -74.04 -17.44
N GLY A 67 12.72 -73.13 -17.87
CA GLY A 67 13.09 -71.92 -17.14
C GLY A 67 14.09 -72.12 -15.98
N ARG A 68 14.52 -73.36 -15.68
CA ARG A 68 15.53 -73.65 -14.64
C ARG A 68 16.88 -74.00 -15.26
N ARG A 69 17.99 -73.64 -14.59
CA ARG A 69 19.35 -73.98 -15.03
C ARG A 69 19.55 -75.50 -14.97
N HIS A 70 19.90 -76.10 -16.11
CA HIS A 70 20.19 -77.53 -16.22
C HIS A 70 21.70 -77.77 -16.05
N ARG A 71 22.08 -78.88 -15.41
CA ARG A 71 23.50 -79.22 -15.21
C ARG A 71 24.05 -79.91 -16.46
N LYS A 72 25.31 -79.64 -16.79
CA LYS A 72 25.98 -80.25 -17.95
C LYS A 72 26.17 -81.75 -17.69
N GLY A 73 25.80 -82.59 -18.65
CA GLY A 73 25.92 -84.05 -18.57
C GLY A 73 24.70 -84.78 -17.99
N ASP A 74 23.75 -84.06 -17.40
CA ASP A 74 22.49 -84.66 -16.94
C ASP A 74 21.54 -84.90 -18.13
N ALA A 75 20.84 -86.04 -18.11
CA ALA A 75 19.82 -86.35 -19.10
C ALA A 75 18.69 -85.30 -19.06
N LEU A 76 18.19 -84.92 -20.23
CA LEU A 76 16.99 -84.11 -20.35
C LEU A 76 15.76 -84.91 -19.90
N PRO A 77 14.71 -84.23 -19.38
CA PRO A 77 13.44 -84.88 -19.02
C PRO A 77 12.75 -85.52 -20.23
N ALA A 78 11.64 -86.24 -20.01
CA ALA A 78 10.90 -86.88 -21.11
C ALA A 78 10.32 -85.88 -22.13
N SER A 79 10.01 -84.66 -21.70
CA SER A 79 9.61 -83.55 -22.57
C SER A 79 9.83 -82.20 -21.87
N GLY A 80 9.90 -81.12 -22.63
CA GLY A 80 10.02 -79.77 -22.09
C GLY A 80 10.60 -78.76 -23.08
N ILE A 81 10.87 -77.55 -22.58
CA ILE A 81 11.47 -76.47 -23.35
C ILE A 81 12.95 -76.34 -22.96
N LEU A 82 13.83 -76.51 -23.94
CA LEU A 82 15.26 -76.25 -23.86
C LEU A 82 15.57 -74.84 -24.35
N GLN A 83 16.31 -74.08 -23.57
CA GLN A 83 16.85 -72.78 -23.93
C GLN A 83 18.37 -72.80 -23.79
N THR A 84 19.09 -72.65 -24.89
CA THR A 84 20.55 -72.59 -24.90
C THR A 84 21.07 -71.83 -26.11
N ALA A 85 22.21 -71.14 -25.96
CA ALA A 85 22.92 -70.44 -27.04
C ALA A 85 22.03 -69.56 -27.96
N GLY A 86 20.99 -68.92 -27.41
CA GLY A 86 20.05 -68.07 -28.16
C GLY A 86 18.91 -68.80 -28.85
N VAL A 87 18.87 -70.13 -28.80
CA VAL A 87 17.80 -70.96 -29.37
C VAL A 87 16.86 -71.43 -28.26
N THR A 88 15.56 -71.35 -28.54
CA THR A 88 14.50 -71.95 -27.72
C THR A 88 13.85 -73.06 -28.52
N LEU A 89 13.84 -74.28 -27.99
CA LEU A 89 13.24 -75.44 -28.63
C LEU A 89 12.42 -76.25 -27.62
N ALA A 90 11.27 -76.75 -28.04
CA ALA A 90 10.54 -77.77 -27.31
C ALA A 90 11.03 -79.15 -27.78
N PHE A 91 11.09 -80.12 -26.87
CA PHE A 91 11.46 -81.50 -27.17
C PHE A 91 10.52 -82.46 -26.45
N GLY A 92 10.28 -83.63 -27.04
CA GLY A 92 9.42 -84.67 -26.47
C GLY A 92 9.34 -85.91 -27.34
N SER A 93 8.41 -86.79 -27.00
CA SER A 93 8.09 -87.99 -27.77
C SER A 93 7.38 -87.63 -29.09
N PRO A 94 7.31 -88.52 -30.10
CA PRO A 94 6.71 -88.20 -31.40
C PRO A 94 5.22 -87.89 -31.31
N GLN A 95 4.56 -88.38 -30.25
CA GLN A 95 3.15 -88.19 -29.95
C GLN A 95 2.87 -86.92 -29.13
N ASP A 96 3.90 -86.21 -28.65
CA ASP A 96 3.72 -85.02 -27.82
C ASP A 96 3.33 -83.80 -28.67
N CYS A 97 2.30 -83.08 -28.23
CA CYS A 97 1.87 -81.80 -28.80
C CYS A 97 2.82 -80.67 -28.38
N LEU A 98 3.97 -80.54 -29.06
CA LEU A 98 4.99 -79.53 -28.74
C LEU A 98 4.56 -78.07 -29.01
N ALA A 99 3.42 -77.86 -29.68
CA ALA A 99 2.89 -76.54 -30.00
C ALA A 99 2.26 -75.81 -28.79
N GLU A 100 1.87 -76.54 -27.74
CA GLU A 100 1.16 -75.97 -26.57
C GLU A 100 2.09 -75.64 -25.38
N MET A 101 3.39 -75.91 -25.51
CA MET A 101 4.34 -75.64 -24.43
C MET A 101 4.68 -74.14 -24.33
N VAL A 102 4.14 -73.47 -23.30
CA VAL A 102 4.40 -72.07 -22.97
C VAL A 102 5.28 -71.97 -21.72
N LEU A 103 6.26 -71.05 -21.69
CA LEU A 103 7.07 -70.82 -20.50
C LEU A 103 6.21 -70.35 -19.31
N PRO A 104 6.38 -70.90 -18.10
CA PRO A 104 5.69 -70.41 -16.92
C PRO A 104 6.21 -69.02 -16.51
N THR A 105 5.40 -67.96 -16.71
CA THR A 105 5.67 -66.59 -16.24
C THR A 105 5.22 -66.42 -14.78
N ARG A 106 6.12 -66.00 -13.88
CA ARG A 106 5.80 -65.71 -12.46
C ARG A 106 5.44 -64.23 -12.27
N TYR A 107 4.18 -63.91 -11.96
CA TYR A 107 3.67 -62.55 -11.67
C TYR A 107 3.36 -62.31 -10.16
N GLY A 108 4.16 -62.86 -9.25
CA GLY A 108 3.84 -62.84 -7.81
C GLY A 108 4.23 -61.57 -7.03
N ALA A 109 5.14 -60.74 -7.55
CA ALA A 109 5.74 -59.64 -6.77
C ALA A 109 5.20 -58.23 -7.10
N LEU A 110 4.47 -58.07 -8.20
CA LEU A 110 4.05 -56.75 -8.70
C LEU A 110 2.75 -56.21 -8.07
N LEU A 111 1.93 -57.08 -7.47
CA LEU A 111 0.63 -56.68 -6.90
C LEU A 111 0.75 -56.00 -5.53
N TRP A 112 1.78 -56.33 -4.74
CA TRP A 112 1.96 -55.77 -3.39
C TRP A 112 2.51 -54.34 -3.39
N THR A 113 3.33 -53.96 -4.38
CA THR A 113 3.85 -52.58 -4.48
C THR A 113 2.79 -51.60 -4.97
N GLY A 114 1.87 -52.04 -5.83
CA GLY A 114 0.77 -51.21 -6.32
C GLY A 114 -0.24 -50.84 -5.23
N ALA A 115 -0.57 -51.76 -4.33
CA ALA A 115 -1.51 -51.51 -3.24
C ALA A 115 -0.98 -50.47 -2.23
N LEU A 116 0.30 -50.55 -1.87
CA LEU A 116 0.93 -49.60 -0.95
C LEU A 116 0.97 -48.18 -1.54
N ALA A 117 1.30 -48.06 -2.84
CA ALA A 117 1.32 -46.79 -3.54
C ALA A 117 -0.07 -46.15 -3.60
N ALA A 118 -1.12 -46.94 -3.86
CA ALA A 118 -2.49 -46.46 -3.90
C ALA A 118 -2.98 -45.95 -2.53
N VAL A 119 -2.64 -46.64 -1.44
CA VAL A 119 -3.00 -46.21 -0.07
C VAL A 119 -2.27 -44.92 0.31
N LEU A 120 -1.00 -44.77 -0.02
CA LEU A 120 -0.25 -43.54 0.23
C LEU A 120 -0.80 -42.36 -0.58
N LEU A 121 -1.18 -42.58 -1.85
CA LEU A 121 -1.79 -41.55 -2.69
C LEU A 121 -3.16 -41.14 -2.17
N ALA A 122 -3.98 -42.10 -1.73
CA ALA A 122 -5.28 -41.83 -1.13
C ALA A 122 -5.15 -41.08 0.20
N ALA A 123 -4.19 -41.43 1.05
CA ALA A 123 -3.92 -40.72 2.30
C ALA A 123 -3.41 -39.28 2.06
N MET A 124 -2.56 -39.08 1.05
CA MET A 124 -2.08 -37.74 0.67
C MET A 124 -3.21 -36.87 0.12
N LEU A 125 -4.07 -37.42 -0.74
CA LEU A 125 -5.25 -36.74 -1.26
C LEU A 125 -6.25 -36.43 -0.14
N ALA A 126 -6.53 -37.38 0.76
CA ALA A 126 -7.40 -37.15 1.91
C ALA A 126 -6.82 -36.07 2.84
N GLY A 127 -5.50 -36.05 3.04
CA GLY A 127 -4.81 -35.00 3.78
C GLY A 127 -4.97 -33.62 3.14
N LEU A 128 -4.90 -33.51 1.81
CA LEU A 128 -5.15 -32.26 1.07
C LEU A 128 -6.59 -31.77 1.20
N TRP A 129 -7.56 -32.69 1.16
CA TRP A 129 -8.99 -32.36 1.32
C TRP A 129 -9.35 -31.96 2.75
N LEU A 130 -8.82 -32.66 3.76
CA LEU A 130 -9.08 -32.37 5.17
C LEU A 130 -8.36 -31.12 5.68
N ASN A 131 -7.17 -30.82 5.14
CA ASN A 131 -6.43 -29.61 5.52
C ASN A 131 -6.87 -28.37 4.74
N GLY A 132 -7.88 -28.48 3.86
CA GLY A 132 -8.49 -27.35 3.16
C GLY A 132 -7.46 -26.31 2.79
N VAL A 133 -6.47 -26.68 1.96
CA VAL A 133 -5.42 -25.77 1.53
C VAL A 133 -6.09 -24.68 0.71
N ALA A 134 -6.59 -23.67 1.41
CA ALA A 134 -7.10 -22.45 0.85
C ALA A 134 -5.90 -21.84 0.14
N TRP A 135 -5.90 -21.90 -1.18
CA TRP A 135 -5.11 -20.95 -1.94
C TRP A 135 -5.65 -19.59 -1.50
N GLU A 136 -4.91 -18.92 -0.61
CA GLU A 136 -5.19 -17.54 -0.22
C GLU A 136 -5.09 -16.73 -1.51
N SER A 137 -6.22 -16.65 -2.20
CA SER A 137 -6.47 -15.68 -3.23
C SER A 137 -6.31 -14.37 -2.50
N GLY A 138 -5.20 -13.65 -2.74
CA GLY A 138 -5.01 -12.31 -2.18
C GLY A 138 -6.31 -11.53 -2.36
N PRO A 139 -6.69 -10.66 -1.41
CA PRO A 139 -8.06 -10.16 -1.31
C PRO A 139 -8.52 -9.68 -2.67
N GLY A 140 -9.74 -10.10 -3.01
CA GLY A 140 -10.42 -9.63 -4.20
C GLY A 140 -10.40 -8.11 -4.27
N ILE A 141 -10.72 -7.56 -5.44
CA ILE A 141 -10.69 -6.11 -5.69
C ILE A 141 -11.25 -5.29 -4.51
N PRO A 142 -12.38 -5.64 -3.87
CA PRO A 142 -12.87 -4.94 -2.67
C PRO A 142 -11.85 -4.82 -1.52
N GLY A 143 -11.24 -5.93 -1.09
CA GLY A 143 -10.26 -5.91 0.00
C GLY A 143 -8.92 -5.26 -0.39
N ARG A 144 -8.60 -5.20 -1.70
CA ARG A 144 -7.46 -4.41 -2.20
C ARG A 144 -7.75 -2.90 -2.13
N VAL A 145 -8.98 -2.48 -2.42
CA VAL A 145 -9.43 -1.09 -2.27
C VAL A 145 -9.40 -0.66 -0.81
N GLU A 146 -9.92 -1.47 0.10
CA GLU A 146 -9.88 -1.18 1.54
C GLU A 146 -8.46 -0.97 2.05
N ARG A 147 -7.53 -1.88 1.71
CA ARG A 147 -6.11 -1.73 2.08
C ARG A 147 -5.46 -0.49 1.49
N MET A 148 -5.88 -0.05 0.30
CA MET A 148 -5.38 1.17 -0.30
C MET A 148 -5.87 2.42 0.46
N LEU A 149 -7.12 2.42 0.93
CA LEU A 149 -7.70 3.54 1.67
C LEU A 149 -7.21 3.63 3.13
N GLN A 150 -6.56 2.58 3.66
CA GLN A 150 -5.89 2.61 4.96
C GLN A 150 -4.55 3.39 4.96
N GLN A 151 -4.14 3.96 3.82
CA GLN A 151 -2.93 4.77 3.73
C GLN A 151 -3.09 6.11 4.51
N PRO A 152 -2.00 6.70 5.03
CA PRO A 152 -2.04 7.99 5.71
C PRO A 152 -2.71 9.07 4.85
N GLY A 153 -3.66 9.81 5.41
CA GLY A 153 -4.41 10.87 4.72
C GLY A 153 -5.69 10.41 3.99
N MET A 154 -5.98 9.09 3.98
CA MET A 154 -7.20 8.50 3.39
C MET A 154 -8.11 7.81 4.41
N ASP A 155 -7.78 7.89 5.69
CA ASP A 155 -8.49 7.25 6.81
C ASP A 155 -9.94 7.73 6.99
N LYS A 156 -10.33 8.79 6.27
CA LYS A 156 -11.68 9.37 6.23
C LYS A 156 -12.38 9.19 4.88
N VAL A 157 -11.80 8.40 3.97
CA VAL A 157 -12.39 8.01 2.70
C VAL A 157 -13.01 6.62 2.85
N ASN A 158 -14.33 6.54 2.62
CA ASN A 158 -15.09 5.31 2.66
C ASN A 158 -15.35 4.80 1.25
N ALA A 159 -15.22 3.49 1.08
CA ALA A 159 -15.60 2.76 -0.12
C ALA A 159 -16.90 1.99 0.12
N ALA A 160 -17.89 2.17 -0.74
CA ALA A 160 -19.12 1.39 -0.75
C ALA A 160 -19.36 0.81 -2.14
N TRP A 161 -19.49 -0.51 -2.23
CA TRP A 161 -19.81 -1.19 -3.48
C TRP A 161 -21.33 -1.28 -3.63
N ALA A 162 -21.84 -0.83 -4.77
CA ALA A 162 -23.23 -1.04 -5.14
C ALA A 162 -23.44 -2.43 -5.76
N PRO A 163 -24.68 -2.98 -5.74
CA PRO A 163 -24.98 -4.30 -6.30
C PRO A 163 -24.69 -4.43 -7.80
N ASP A 164 -24.63 -3.30 -8.52
CA ASP A 164 -24.26 -3.20 -9.94
C ASP A 164 -22.75 -3.26 -10.18
N GLY A 165 -21.94 -3.41 -9.12
CA GLY A 165 -20.48 -3.46 -9.20
C GLY A 165 -19.80 -2.10 -9.25
N VAL A 166 -20.53 -0.98 -9.13
CA VAL A 166 -19.95 0.36 -9.11
C VAL A 166 -19.46 0.71 -7.71
N LEU A 167 -18.20 1.13 -7.60
CA LEU A 167 -17.60 1.61 -6.36
C LEU A 167 -17.96 3.09 -6.12
N THR A 168 -18.53 3.43 -4.97
CA THR A 168 -18.69 4.83 -4.55
C THR A 168 -17.66 5.17 -3.49
N LEU A 169 -16.83 6.17 -3.77
CA LEU A 169 -15.89 6.75 -2.81
C LEU A 169 -16.52 8.01 -2.22
N SER A 170 -16.51 8.12 -0.90
CA SER A 170 -17.11 9.25 -0.18
C SER A 170 -16.30 9.60 1.06
N GLY A 171 -16.52 10.78 1.63
CA GLY A 171 -15.82 11.23 2.83
C GLY A 171 -14.82 12.36 2.52
N TYR A 172 -13.68 12.35 3.19
CA TYR A 172 -12.73 13.47 3.17
C TYR A 172 -11.30 13.02 2.91
N CYS A 173 -10.55 13.82 2.17
CA CYS A 173 -9.09 13.67 2.03
C CYS A 173 -8.40 15.03 2.24
N ALA A 174 -7.16 14.99 2.73
CA ALA A 174 -6.40 16.20 3.02
C ALA A 174 -5.93 16.91 1.74
N GLU A 175 -5.38 16.16 0.78
CA GLU A 175 -4.77 16.70 -0.44
C GLU A 175 -5.27 15.98 -1.71
N GLY A 176 -5.48 16.74 -2.78
CA GLY A 176 -5.91 16.17 -4.07
C GLY A 176 -4.91 15.22 -4.72
N ALA A 177 -3.61 15.38 -4.46
CA ALA A 177 -2.56 14.52 -5.03
C ALA A 177 -2.72 13.05 -4.59
N GLN A 178 -3.13 12.83 -3.33
CA GLN A 178 -3.37 11.51 -2.78
C GLN A 178 -4.52 10.81 -3.49
N MET A 179 -5.61 11.55 -3.77
CA MET A 179 -6.77 11.01 -4.48
C MET A 179 -6.46 10.73 -5.96
N GLY A 180 -5.57 11.51 -6.59
CA GLY A 180 -5.10 11.23 -7.96
C GLY A 180 -4.48 9.84 -8.12
N GLY A 181 -3.62 9.45 -7.17
CA GLY A 181 -3.01 8.11 -7.15
C GLY A 181 -3.99 6.97 -6.87
N VAL A 182 -5.09 7.24 -6.15
CA VAL A 182 -6.19 6.28 -5.95
C VAL A 182 -6.96 6.06 -7.25
N ARG A 183 -7.34 7.16 -7.93
CA ARG A 183 -8.09 7.10 -9.19
C ARG A 183 -7.33 6.31 -10.26
N GLN A 184 -6.03 6.55 -10.38
CA GLN A 184 -5.19 5.83 -11.36
C GLN A 184 -5.08 4.34 -11.04
N ARG A 185 -4.96 3.96 -9.76
CA ARG A 185 -4.92 2.56 -9.33
C ARG A 185 -6.27 1.85 -9.55
N LEU A 186 -7.39 2.52 -9.26
CA LEU A 186 -8.72 1.96 -9.52
C LEU A 186 -8.95 1.75 -11.02
N ALA A 187 -8.53 2.72 -11.84
CA ALA A 187 -8.60 2.61 -13.29
C ALA A 187 -7.74 1.44 -13.82
N SER A 188 -6.54 1.23 -13.27
CA SER A 188 -5.68 0.10 -13.69
C SER A 188 -6.22 -1.26 -13.24
N TRP A 189 -7.06 -1.31 -12.22
CA TRP A 189 -7.81 -2.51 -11.83
C TRP A 189 -9.13 -2.69 -12.58
N GLY A 190 -9.47 -1.78 -13.51
CA GLY A 190 -10.71 -1.83 -14.28
C GLY A 190 -11.97 -1.53 -13.46
N VAL A 191 -11.82 -0.86 -12.32
CA VAL A 191 -12.95 -0.56 -11.42
C VAL A 191 -13.70 0.67 -11.92
N VAL A 192 -15.00 0.54 -12.16
CA VAL A 192 -15.89 1.68 -12.39
C VAL A 192 -16.25 2.30 -11.04
N PHE A 193 -16.02 3.60 -10.88
CA PHE A 193 -16.28 4.27 -9.61
C PHE A 193 -16.92 5.66 -9.76
N ARG A 194 -17.60 6.09 -8.70
CA ARG A 194 -18.12 7.43 -8.50
C ARG A 194 -17.35 8.09 -7.37
N ASP A 195 -16.74 9.23 -7.67
CA ASP A 195 -15.99 10.01 -6.69
C ASP A 195 -16.88 11.11 -6.08
N ARG A 196 -17.14 11.00 -4.78
CA ARG A 196 -17.83 12.00 -3.95
C ARG A 196 -16.95 12.41 -2.76
N VAL A 197 -15.62 12.27 -2.88
CA VAL A 197 -14.68 12.65 -1.84
C VAL A 197 -14.49 14.16 -1.84
N VAL A 198 -14.70 14.77 -0.68
CA VAL A 198 -14.44 16.20 -0.46
C VAL A 198 -12.95 16.38 -0.18
N ARG A 199 -12.31 17.31 -0.86
CA ARG A 199 -10.88 17.58 -0.71
C ARG A 199 -10.66 18.81 0.16
N GLY A 200 -9.84 18.70 1.19
CA GLY A 200 -9.55 19.79 2.13
C GLY A 200 -8.86 20.98 1.46
N ASP A 201 -7.94 20.72 0.54
CA ASP A 201 -7.26 21.74 -0.27
C ASP A 201 -8.22 22.57 -1.12
N LEU A 202 -9.17 21.92 -1.79
CA LEU A 202 -10.22 22.58 -2.57
C LEU A 202 -11.19 23.33 -1.67
N LEU A 203 -11.60 22.74 -0.55
CA LEU A 203 -12.46 23.39 0.45
C LEU A 203 -11.85 24.70 0.97
N ALA A 204 -10.56 24.67 1.34
CA ALA A 204 -9.85 25.86 1.80
C ALA A 204 -9.75 26.93 0.69
N ARG A 205 -9.55 26.50 -0.56
CA ARG A 205 -9.51 27.40 -1.72
C ARG A 205 -10.85 28.08 -1.97
N ASP A 206 -11.94 27.32 -2.01
CA ASP A 206 -13.29 27.85 -2.25
C ASP A 206 -13.66 28.89 -1.17
N VAL A 207 -13.32 28.60 0.10
CA VAL A 207 -13.52 29.55 1.21
C VAL A 207 -12.62 30.78 1.05
N GLN A 208 -11.37 30.61 0.62
CA GLN A 208 -10.46 31.75 0.40
C GLN A 208 -10.96 32.65 -0.73
N GLU A 209 -11.43 32.08 -1.84
CA GLU A 209 -11.98 32.82 -2.97
C GLU A 209 -13.22 33.61 -2.55
N LEU A 210 -14.13 32.99 -1.79
CA LEU A 210 -15.29 33.68 -1.21
C LEU A 210 -14.86 34.88 -0.34
N LEU A 211 -13.87 34.70 0.54
CA LEU A 211 -13.35 35.77 1.39
C LEU A 211 -12.73 36.90 0.56
N GLN A 212 -11.98 36.58 -0.49
CA GLN A 212 -11.38 37.54 -1.39
C GLN A 212 -12.44 38.32 -2.20
N GLN A 213 -13.51 37.67 -2.66
CA GLN A 213 -14.61 38.32 -3.39
C GLN A 213 -15.34 39.35 -2.53
N VAL A 214 -15.55 39.03 -1.25
CA VAL A 214 -16.14 39.98 -0.31
C VAL A 214 -15.11 41.02 0.12
N GLY A 215 -13.81 40.77 -0.13
CA GLY A 215 -12.66 41.67 -0.05
C GLY A 215 -11.84 41.59 1.24
N TYR A 216 -11.87 40.44 1.90
CA TYR A 216 -10.85 40.01 2.85
C TYR A 216 -9.61 39.49 2.12
N ALA A 217 -8.94 40.35 1.34
CA ALA A 217 -7.85 39.97 0.45
C ALA A 217 -6.64 39.34 1.17
N SER A 218 -6.42 39.71 2.43
CA SER A 218 -5.32 39.21 3.27
C SER A 218 -5.70 38.00 4.14
N ALA A 219 -6.91 37.46 4.01
CA ALA A 219 -7.30 36.26 4.74
C ALA A 219 -6.62 35.02 4.12
N ARG A 220 -6.03 34.19 4.98
CA ARG A 220 -5.46 32.89 4.63
C ARG A 220 -6.37 31.81 5.17
N VAL A 221 -6.63 30.79 4.36
CA VAL A 221 -7.49 29.68 4.75
C VAL A 221 -6.71 28.37 4.66
N ARG A 222 -6.85 27.52 5.68
CA ARG A 222 -6.22 26.20 5.72
C ARG A 222 -7.22 25.15 6.15
N SER A 223 -7.15 23.96 5.57
CA SER A 223 -7.89 22.81 6.07
C SER A 223 -7.22 22.30 7.35
N THR A 224 -7.99 22.15 8.42
CA THR A 224 -7.47 21.65 9.72
C THR A 224 -7.95 20.25 10.05
N ALA A 225 -9.15 19.90 9.59
CA ALA A 225 -9.76 18.61 9.81
C ALA A 225 -10.76 18.29 8.68
N PRO A 226 -11.27 17.05 8.60
CA PRO A 226 -12.29 16.65 7.62
C PRO A 226 -13.51 17.58 7.58
N GLY A 227 -13.61 18.38 6.51
CA GLY A 227 -14.69 19.36 6.34
C GLY A 227 -14.55 20.58 7.24
N GLU A 228 -13.37 20.86 7.78
CA GLU A 228 -13.12 21.99 8.66
C GLU A 228 -11.97 22.87 8.17
N VAL A 229 -12.16 24.19 8.26
CA VAL A 229 -11.16 25.17 7.85
C VAL A 229 -10.84 26.17 8.96
N SER A 230 -9.58 26.58 9.04
CA SER A 230 -9.11 27.73 9.80
C SER A 230 -9.01 28.94 8.89
N ILE A 231 -9.56 30.07 9.31
CA ILE A 231 -9.49 31.35 8.62
C ILE A 231 -8.60 32.27 9.46
N GLU A 232 -7.40 32.51 8.99
CA GLU A 232 -6.45 33.45 9.59
C GLU A 232 -6.56 34.80 8.87
N GLY A 233 -6.89 35.88 9.58
CA GLY A 233 -7.05 37.18 8.94
C GLY A 233 -7.41 38.29 9.91
N ASN A 234 -7.67 39.48 9.38
CA ASN A 234 -8.32 40.56 10.13
C ASN A 234 -9.83 40.50 9.85
N ILE A 235 -10.50 39.53 10.47
CA ILE A 235 -11.95 39.34 10.30
C ILE A 235 -12.67 40.10 11.41
N SER A 236 -13.50 41.07 11.04
CA SER A 236 -14.32 41.85 11.97
C SER A 236 -15.80 41.44 11.89
N MET A 237 -16.45 41.34 13.05
CA MET A 237 -17.88 41.03 13.16
C MET A 237 -18.72 42.26 12.76
N GLY A 238 -18.82 42.51 11.46
CA GLY A 238 -19.61 43.60 10.89
C GLY A 238 -20.43 43.16 9.67
N GLN A 239 -21.01 44.12 8.94
CA GLN A 239 -21.83 43.84 7.76
C GLN A 239 -21.14 42.94 6.74
N ARG A 240 -19.82 43.14 6.55
CA ARG A 240 -19.01 42.35 5.63
C ARG A 240 -18.96 40.87 6.01
N TRP A 241 -18.75 40.56 7.28
CA TRP A 241 -18.76 39.18 7.76
C TRP A 241 -20.17 38.58 7.76
N ALA A 242 -21.19 39.38 8.08
CA ALA A 242 -22.58 38.96 8.03
C ALA A 242 -23.00 38.50 6.62
N ALA A 243 -22.45 39.11 5.56
CA ALA A 243 -22.68 38.72 4.17
C ALA A 243 -21.96 37.40 3.77
N VAL A 244 -20.85 37.06 4.42
CA VAL A 244 -20.06 35.83 4.17
C VAL A 244 -20.70 34.60 4.80
N LEU A 245 -21.22 34.74 6.03
CA LEU A 245 -21.80 33.63 6.81
C LEU A 245 -22.80 32.74 6.05
N PRO A 246 -23.81 33.26 5.33
CA PRO A 246 -24.76 32.42 4.60
C PRO A 246 -24.08 31.67 3.44
N GLN A 247 -23.10 32.29 2.78
CA GLN A 247 -22.38 31.69 1.65
C GLN A 247 -21.46 30.56 2.12
N LEU A 248 -20.77 30.72 3.25
CA LEU A 248 -19.98 29.64 3.85
C LEU A 248 -20.83 28.39 4.12
N ARG A 249 -22.05 28.55 4.63
CA ARG A 249 -22.96 27.43 4.91
C ARG A 249 -23.42 26.67 3.66
N GLN A 250 -23.33 27.30 2.49
CA GLN A 250 -23.73 26.70 1.22
C GLN A 250 -22.59 25.92 0.55
N ILE A 251 -21.34 26.06 1.02
CA ILE A 251 -20.18 25.36 0.46
C ILE A 251 -20.33 23.85 0.72
N PRO A 252 -20.46 23.02 -0.33
CA PRO A 252 -20.63 21.58 -0.17
C PRO A 252 -19.44 20.94 0.55
N GLY A 253 -19.71 20.15 1.59
CA GLY A 253 -18.67 19.44 2.34
C GLY A 253 -18.04 20.26 3.48
N LEU A 254 -18.28 21.58 3.56
CA LEU A 254 -17.88 22.40 4.70
C LEU A 254 -18.79 22.11 5.90
N ARG A 255 -18.23 21.64 7.00
CA ARG A 255 -18.93 21.34 8.26
C ARG A 255 -18.74 22.43 9.30
N ARG A 256 -17.49 22.87 9.49
CA ARG A 256 -17.12 23.87 10.50
C ARG A 256 -16.04 24.81 9.98
N TRP A 257 -16.00 26.01 10.52
CA TRP A 257 -14.90 26.95 10.34
C TRP A 257 -14.59 27.63 11.66
N HIS A 258 -13.35 28.03 11.84
CA HIS A 258 -12.91 28.85 12.97
C HIS A 258 -12.09 30.02 12.47
N ILE A 259 -12.14 31.12 13.22
CA ILE A 259 -11.45 32.36 12.88
C ILE A 259 -10.30 32.53 13.85
N GLU A 260 -9.09 32.64 13.30
CA GLU A 260 -7.87 32.92 14.04
C GLU A 260 -7.42 34.35 13.76
N ASN A 261 -7.87 35.30 14.60
CA ASN A 261 -7.42 36.69 14.54
C ASN A 261 -6.11 36.88 15.34
N ARG A 262 -5.06 36.08 15.05
CA ARG A 262 -3.79 36.12 15.79
C ARG A 262 -3.20 37.53 15.89
N ARG A 263 -3.28 38.30 14.80
CA ARG A 263 -2.82 39.71 14.77
C ARG A 263 -3.60 40.62 15.70
N ALA A 264 -4.92 40.44 15.82
CA ALA A 264 -5.73 41.25 16.73
C ALA A 264 -5.36 40.96 18.19
N ILE A 265 -5.13 39.68 18.52
CA ILE A 265 -4.67 39.25 19.85
C ILE A 265 -3.30 39.85 20.17
N GLN A 266 -2.35 39.78 19.23
CA GLN A 266 -1.01 40.37 19.39
C GLN A 266 -1.08 41.89 19.54
N SER A 267 -1.85 42.58 18.71
CA SER A 267 -2.05 44.03 18.79
C SER A 267 -2.62 44.43 20.16
N GLN A 268 -3.69 43.78 20.61
CA GLN A 268 -4.27 44.06 21.93
C GLN A 268 -3.26 43.83 23.06
N ALA A 269 -2.47 42.76 22.99
CA ALA A 269 -1.43 42.50 23.97
C ALA A 269 -0.34 43.59 23.96
N ILE A 270 0.14 44.02 22.79
CA ILE A 270 1.13 45.11 22.68
C ILE A 270 0.57 46.40 23.29
N ILE A 271 -0.66 46.78 22.94
CA ILE A 271 -1.31 47.99 23.44
C ILE A 271 -1.51 47.92 24.96
N ALA A 272 -1.93 46.76 25.48
CA ALA A 272 -2.09 46.55 26.92
C ALA A 272 -0.76 46.71 27.67
N VAL A 273 0.31 46.08 27.18
CA VAL A 273 1.65 46.17 27.79
C VAL A 273 2.19 47.60 27.74
N LEU A 274 2.00 48.34 26.65
CA LEU A 274 2.39 49.75 26.57
C LEU A 274 1.56 50.66 27.47
N LYS A 275 0.26 50.37 27.64
CA LYS A 275 -0.63 51.08 28.55
C LYS A 275 -0.21 50.87 30.00
N GLU A 276 0.03 49.63 30.40
CA GLU A 276 0.51 49.27 31.74
C GLU A 276 1.91 49.85 32.03
N GLY A 277 2.78 49.91 31.01
CA GLY A 277 4.11 50.52 31.10
C GLY A 277 4.12 52.05 31.04
N GLY A 278 2.96 52.70 30.89
CA GLY A 278 2.84 54.16 30.80
C GLY A 278 3.34 54.78 29.50
N LEU A 279 3.67 53.98 28.48
CA LEU A 279 4.22 54.43 27.19
C LEU A 279 3.14 54.66 26.11
N ALA A 280 1.88 54.32 26.41
CA ALA A 280 0.79 54.44 25.44
C ALA A 280 0.56 55.88 24.95
N GLY A 281 0.96 56.91 25.71
CA GLY A 281 0.89 58.32 25.31
C GLY A 281 2.15 58.86 24.61
N GLU A 282 3.20 58.05 24.47
CA GLU A 282 4.51 58.47 23.94
C GLU A 282 4.88 57.77 22.63
N ILE A 283 4.31 56.58 22.38
CA ILE A 283 4.67 55.71 21.24
C ILE A 283 3.42 55.35 20.45
N SER A 284 3.51 55.37 19.13
CA SER A 284 2.53 54.80 18.22
C SER A 284 2.92 53.38 17.82
N VAL A 285 1.95 52.50 17.64
CA VAL A 285 2.12 51.13 17.15
C VAL A 285 1.30 50.96 15.88
N THR A 286 1.97 50.66 14.78
CA THR A 286 1.33 50.43 13.48
C THR A 286 1.68 49.03 12.96
N PRO A 287 0.68 48.21 12.58
CA PRO A 287 0.93 46.95 11.89
C PRO A 287 1.41 47.21 10.45
N VAL A 288 2.55 46.63 10.07
CA VAL A 288 3.16 46.73 8.74
C VAL A 288 3.46 45.32 8.23
N GLY A 289 2.62 44.82 7.32
CA GLY A 289 2.70 43.43 6.85
C GLY A 289 2.49 42.44 8.00
N ASP A 290 3.51 41.61 8.27
CA ASP A 290 3.53 40.63 9.36
C ASP A 290 4.35 41.12 10.60
N ALA A 291 4.78 42.39 10.60
CA ALA A 291 5.51 43.03 11.70
C ALA A 291 4.71 44.18 12.33
N PHE A 292 5.13 44.61 13.52
CA PHE A 292 4.64 45.84 14.14
C PHE A 292 5.78 46.86 14.25
N THR A 293 5.51 48.06 13.76
CA THR A 293 6.44 49.20 13.90
C THR A 293 5.99 50.06 15.06
N LEU A 294 6.91 50.32 15.98
CA LEU A 294 6.74 51.27 17.08
C LEU A 294 7.47 52.55 16.73
N SER A 295 6.80 53.69 16.80
CA SER A 295 7.37 55.01 16.49
C SER A 295 7.07 56.01 17.59
N GLY A 296 8.10 56.68 18.09
CA GLY A 296 7.98 57.74 19.08
C GLY A 296 9.36 58.29 19.43
N VAL A 297 9.41 59.42 20.13
CA VAL A 297 10.68 59.98 20.64
C VAL A 297 10.69 59.79 22.14
N LEU A 298 11.53 58.86 22.61
CA LEU A 298 11.70 58.54 24.02
C LEU A 298 13.06 59.01 24.53
N ASP A 299 13.09 59.41 25.80
CA ASP A 299 14.34 59.57 26.54
C ASP A 299 14.97 58.21 26.88
N GLU A 300 16.19 58.21 27.44
CA GLU A 300 16.90 56.96 27.75
C GLU A 300 16.12 56.07 28.73
N ALA A 301 15.47 56.67 29.74
CA ALA A 301 14.63 55.95 30.68
C ALA A 301 13.37 55.33 30.00
N GLY A 302 12.79 56.02 29.01
CA GLY A 302 11.71 55.51 28.18
C GLY A 302 12.14 54.36 27.27
N LYS A 303 13.35 54.44 26.69
CA LYS A 303 13.94 53.37 25.87
C LYS A 303 14.18 52.10 26.67
N GLU A 304 14.80 52.19 27.84
CA GLU A 304 15.03 51.03 28.72
C GLU A 304 13.71 50.36 29.13
N ARG A 305 12.70 51.17 29.50
CA ARG A 305 11.34 50.67 29.78
C ARG A 305 10.74 49.97 28.56
N LEU A 306 10.87 50.57 27.38
CA LEU A 306 10.37 49.99 26.14
C LEU A 306 11.03 48.64 25.87
N GLU A 307 12.35 48.54 25.93
CA GLU A 307 13.10 47.31 25.68
C GLU A 307 12.64 46.17 26.59
N CYS A 308 12.49 46.43 27.89
CA CYS A 308 11.97 45.47 28.85
C CYS A 308 10.55 44.97 28.49
N LEU A 309 9.67 45.86 28.04
CA LEU A 309 8.31 45.52 27.60
C LEU A 309 8.32 44.70 26.30
N LEU A 310 9.20 45.04 25.35
CA LEU A 310 9.35 44.32 24.09
C LEU A 310 9.87 42.90 24.32
N ASP A 311 10.80 42.71 25.26
CA ASP A 311 11.32 41.38 25.59
C ASP A 311 10.25 40.50 26.25
N ARG A 312 9.42 41.08 27.12
CA ARG A 312 8.24 40.37 27.66
C ARG A 312 7.29 39.93 26.56
N LEU A 313 7.02 40.80 25.58
CA LEU A 313 6.14 40.47 24.45
C LEU A 313 6.73 39.38 23.54
N ARG A 314 8.04 39.42 23.28
CA ARG A 314 8.74 38.38 22.50
C ARG A 314 8.70 37.02 23.20
N ALA A 315 8.82 37.00 24.53
CA ALA A 315 8.68 35.78 25.33
C ALA A 315 7.24 35.23 25.28
N GLN A 316 6.23 36.09 25.32
CA GLN A 316 4.81 35.70 25.26
C GLN A 316 4.40 35.22 23.85
N PHE A 317 4.95 35.84 22.79
CA PHE A 317 4.62 35.52 21.40
C PHE A 317 5.88 35.20 20.59
N PRO A 318 6.33 33.94 20.59
CA PRO A 318 7.45 33.50 19.75
C PRO A 318 7.18 33.82 18.26
N GLY A 319 8.15 34.48 17.61
CA GLY A 319 8.05 34.92 16.21
C GLY A 319 7.39 36.29 15.99
N LEU A 320 7.07 37.04 17.06
CA LEU A 320 6.60 38.41 16.95
C LEU A 320 7.72 39.35 16.48
N THR A 321 7.53 39.99 15.32
CA THR A 321 8.49 40.95 14.77
C THR A 321 8.12 42.36 15.20
N LEU A 322 8.96 42.98 16.03
CA LEU A 322 8.80 44.34 16.55
C LEU A 322 10.01 45.18 16.15
N SER A 323 9.80 46.35 15.58
CA SER A 323 10.85 47.32 15.28
C SER A 323 10.52 48.68 15.88
N TYR A 324 11.43 49.24 16.68
CA TYR A 324 11.32 50.60 17.18
C TYR A 324 12.06 51.57 16.25
N GLN A 325 11.44 52.72 15.99
CA GLN A 325 12.01 53.82 15.23
C GLN A 325 11.83 55.11 16.03
N ALA A 326 12.92 55.86 16.22
CA ALA A 326 12.92 57.14 16.92
C ALA A 326 12.36 58.26 16.01
N VAL A 327 11.14 58.07 15.51
CA VAL A 327 10.44 58.97 14.59
C VAL A 327 9.23 59.53 15.34
N PRO A 328 9.03 60.85 15.35
CA PRO A 328 7.87 61.46 16.01
C PRO A 328 6.56 60.95 15.40
N ALA A 329 5.51 60.89 16.21
CA ALA A 329 4.20 60.46 15.74
C ALA A 329 3.67 61.41 14.65
N SER A 330 3.06 60.85 13.59
CA SER A 330 2.51 61.65 12.49
C SER A 330 1.30 62.48 12.95
N ALA A 331 1.26 63.75 12.54
CA ALA A 331 0.11 64.64 12.73
C ALA A 331 -1.13 64.22 11.91
N ASP A 332 -0.99 63.31 10.93
CA ASP A 332 -2.10 62.82 10.09
C ASP A 332 -3.23 62.14 10.89
N GLY A 333 -2.97 61.79 12.15
CA GLY A 333 -3.97 61.26 13.09
C GLY A 333 -5.15 62.22 13.37
N ALA A 334 -4.97 63.53 13.18
CA ALA A 334 -6.00 64.56 13.43
C ALA A 334 -7.32 64.28 12.69
N GLN A 335 -7.26 63.65 11.52
CA GLN A 335 -8.42 63.32 10.69
C GLN A 335 -9.37 62.29 11.32
N ARG A 336 -8.98 61.65 12.42
CA ARG A 336 -9.80 60.64 13.13
C ARG A 336 -10.55 61.19 14.34
N LEU A 337 -10.22 62.40 14.78
CA LEU A 337 -11.04 63.08 15.79
C LEU A 337 -12.28 63.68 15.10
N PRO A 338 -13.46 63.70 15.76
CA PRO A 338 -14.67 64.29 15.19
C PRO A 338 -14.54 65.79 14.89
N SER A 339 -13.58 66.46 15.52
CA SER A 339 -13.30 67.89 15.43
C SER A 339 -11.89 68.14 15.97
N PRO A 340 -11.20 69.22 15.58
CA PRO A 340 -9.90 69.58 16.13
C PRO A 340 -9.94 69.75 17.66
N ALA A 341 -8.77 69.60 18.28
CA ALA A 341 -8.62 69.73 19.70
C ALA A 341 -8.59 71.22 20.09
N ALA A 342 -9.49 71.64 20.98
CA ALA A 342 -9.57 73.02 21.46
C ALA A 342 -8.76 73.25 22.74
N GLY A 343 -8.59 72.22 23.57
CA GLY A 343 -7.74 72.31 24.76
C GLY A 343 -7.89 71.15 25.73
N ILE A 344 -6.95 71.05 26.67
CA ILE A 344 -6.91 70.04 27.72
C ILE A 344 -7.31 70.67 29.05
N ILE A 345 -8.20 69.99 29.77
CA ILE A 345 -8.65 70.44 31.08
C ILE A 345 -8.27 69.41 32.15
N HIS A 346 -7.64 69.92 33.20
CA HIS A 346 -7.33 69.18 34.42
C HIS A 346 -8.47 69.33 35.42
N SER A 347 -9.02 68.21 35.88
CA SER A 347 -10.07 68.20 36.90
C SER A 347 -9.75 67.23 38.03
N ARG A 348 -10.49 67.32 39.13
CA ARG A 348 -10.41 66.34 40.24
C ARG A 348 -10.78 64.91 39.81
N ARG A 349 -11.43 64.74 38.65
CA ARG A 349 -11.82 63.44 38.07
C ARG A 349 -10.85 62.95 37.00
N GLY A 350 -9.74 63.65 36.79
CA GLY A 350 -8.75 63.35 35.76
C GLY A 350 -8.70 64.38 34.64
N ILE A 351 -7.88 64.08 33.65
CA ILE A 351 -7.63 64.90 32.46
C ILE A 351 -8.70 64.57 31.41
N TYR A 352 -9.21 65.59 30.72
CA TYR A 352 -10.06 65.41 29.54
C TYR A 352 -9.73 66.42 28.45
N LEU A 353 -9.90 66.01 27.20
CA LEU A 353 -9.74 66.83 26.01
C LEU A 353 -11.09 67.43 25.62
N VAL A 354 -11.11 68.71 25.30
CA VAL A 354 -12.26 69.39 24.70
C VAL A 354 -11.96 69.62 23.23
N LEU A 355 -12.86 69.18 22.36
CA LEU A 355 -12.80 69.46 20.93
C LEU A 355 -13.52 70.79 20.60
N GLU A 356 -13.23 71.40 19.46
CA GLU A 356 -13.85 72.68 19.05
C GLU A 356 -15.38 72.60 18.95
N ASN A 357 -15.93 71.43 18.61
CA ASN A 357 -17.36 71.17 18.60
C ASN A 357 -17.98 70.93 20.00
N GLY A 358 -17.21 71.11 21.08
CA GLY A 358 -17.65 70.97 22.48
C GLY A 358 -17.67 69.54 23.02
N VAL A 359 -17.34 68.53 22.20
CA VAL A 359 -17.23 67.14 22.66
C VAL A 359 -16.08 66.99 23.65
N ARG A 360 -16.30 66.20 24.70
CA ARG A 360 -15.29 65.90 25.72
C ARG A 360 -14.81 64.47 25.57
N LEU A 361 -13.51 64.28 25.46
CA LEU A 361 -12.88 62.96 25.38
C LEU A 361 -12.08 62.68 26.65
N GLN A 362 -12.28 61.49 27.20
CA GLN A 362 -11.55 60.93 28.35
C GLN A 362 -10.98 59.58 27.96
N VAL A 363 -10.05 59.05 28.76
CA VAL A 363 -9.59 57.67 28.61
C VAL A 363 -10.80 56.73 28.68
N GLY A 364 -10.95 55.84 27.71
CA GLY A 364 -12.10 54.95 27.53
C GLY A 364 -13.26 55.55 26.72
N SER A 365 -13.18 56.80 26.27
CA SER A 365 -14.17 57.36 25.34
C SER A 365 -14.16 56.59 24.02
N GLN A 366 -15.36 56.24 23.55
CA GLN A 366 -15.60 55.59 22.26
C GLN A 366 -16.04 56.65 21.24
N LEU A 367 -15.33 56.72 20.13
CA LEU A 367 -15.58 57.62 19.01
C LEU A 367 -16.29 56.85 17.88
N PRO A 368 -16.83 57.55 16.86
CA PRO A 368 -17.31 56.91 15.64
C PRO A 368 -16.27 55.96 15.02
N ASP A 369 -16.73 54.99 14.23
CA ASP A 369 -15.90 53.98 13.56
C ASP A 369 -15.10 53.03 14.48
N GLY A 370 -15.49 52.94 15.76
CA GLY A 370 -14.89 52.01 16.72
C GLY A 370 -13.50 52.43 17.20
N VAL A 371 -13.23 53.74 17.18
CA VAL A 371 -12.01 54.33 17.75
C VAL A 371 -12.19 54.46 19.27
N GLU A 372 -11.18 54.06 20.04
CA GLU A 372 -11.18 54.19 21.51
C GLU A 372 -10.01 55.05 21.98
N VAL A 373 -10.24 55.93 22.95
CA VAL A 373 -9.17 56.71 23.60
C VAL A 373 -8.47 55.84 24.65
N ILE A 374 -7.18 55.54 24.44
CA ILE A 374 -6.39 54.64 25.29
C ILE A 374 -5.59 55.39 26.35
N ALA A 375 -5.04 56.55 25.98
CA ALA A 375 -4.27 57.40 26.89
C ALA A 375 -4.51 58.88 26.55
N LEU A 376 -4.39 59.71 27.57
CA LEU A 376 -4.49 61.15 27.46
C LEU A 376 -3.38 61.77 28.33
N THR A 377 -2.51 62.56 27.71
CA THR A 377 -1.43 63.29 28.37
C THR A 377 -1.58 64.77 28.07
N ASP A 378 -0.69 65.60 28.60
CA ASP A 378 -0.62 67.04 28.28
C ASP A 378 -0.09 67.31 26.87
N ARG A 379 0.58 66.33 26.26
CA ARG A 379 1.28 66.48 24.99
C ARG A 379 0.58 65.78 23.84
N ALA A 380 -0.11 64.69 24.12
CA ALA A 380 -0.78 63.88 23.11
C ALA A 380 -2.01 63.14 23.64
N ILE A 381 -2.90 62.79 22.71
CA ILE A 381 -3.96 61.80 22.88
C ILE A 381 -3.58 60.52 22.12
N ALA A 382 -3.72 59.37 22.77
CA ALA A 382 -3.49 58.08 22.15
C ALA A 382 -4.83 57.40 21.86
N ILE A 383 -5.03 56.98 20.62
CA ILE A 383 -6.25 56.27 20.19
C ILE A 383 -5.93 54.88 19.66
N HIS A 384 -6.81 53.93 19.93
CA HIS A 384 -6.80 52.60 19.31
C HIS A 384 -7.76 52.59 18.12
N TYR A 385 -7.22 52.20 16.96
CA TYR A 385 -8.00 52.06 15.73
C TYR A 385 -7.50 50.88 14.90
N ARG A 386 -8.37 49.91 14.64
CA ARG A 386 -8.09 48.74 13.77
C ARG A 386 -6.78 48.01 14.11
N GLY A 387 -6.47 47.87 15.40
CA GLY A 387 -5.25 47.21 15.87
C GLY A 387 -3.98 48.07 15.79
N ALA A 388 -4.11 49.37 15.55
CA ALA A 388 -3.03 50.34 15.69
C ALA A 388 -3.26 51.20 16.94
N LEU A 389 -2.18 51.56 17.63
CA LEU A 389 -2.15 52.62 18.63
C LEU A 389 -1.56 53.85 17.97
N ILE A 390 -2.31 54.94 17.92
CA ILE A 390 -1.88 56.16 17.24
C ILE A 390 -1.80 57.25 18.29
N ASN A 391 -0.60 57.80 18.49
CA ASN A 391 -0.43 59.01 19.27
C ASN A 391 -0.60 60.24 18.39
N TYR A 392 -1.41 61.16 18.86
CA TYR A 392 -1.64 62.44 18.23
C TYR A 392 -1.13 63.54 19.16
N PRO A 393 0.00 64.20 18.84
CA PRO A 393 0.44 65.36 19.59
C PRO A 393 -0.52 66.53 19.38
N TYR A 394 -0.71 67.33 20.41
CA TYR A 394 -1.50 68.54 20.27
C TYR A 394 -0.68 69.70 19.69
N ASP A 395 -1.35 70.56 18.93
CA ASP A 395 -0.76 71.71 18.25
C ASP A 395 -1.59 72.98 18.54
N PHE A 396 -1.89 73.21 19.83
CA PHE A 396 -2.69 74.38 20.27
C PHE A 396 -1.90 75.69 20.20
#